data_AF-A0A813A5H3-F1
#
_entry.id   AF-A0A813A5H3-F1
#
_cell.length_a   1.000
_cell.length_b   1.000
_cell.length_c   1.000
_cell.angle_alpha   90.00
_cell.angle_beta   90.00
_cell.angle_gamma   90.00
#
_symmetry.space_group_name_H-M   'P 1'
#
loop_
_entity.id
_entity.type
_entity.pdbx_description
1 polymer ?
#
loop_
_entity_poly.entity_id
_entity_poly.type
_entity_poly.pdbx_seq_one_letter_code
_entity_poly.pdbx_strand_id
1 'polypeptide(L)'
;DAINLFKINPHFGTKEDLKQLSKSLHDRGMCLVLDIVLNHMRSLKVNGKLNLSSIVPFDKPEYYHQRGRRPDQSFEEYLLNGPPPAFDGSTDSKNLATLVKEGK
;
A
#
# COMPACT_ATOMS: atom_id res chain seq x y z
N ASP A 1 -2.16 -5.45 -7.34
CA ASP A 1 -2.05 -4.27 -6.47
C ASP A 1 -3.43 -3.74 -6.12
N ALA A 2 -3.64 -3.43 -4.84
CA ALA A 2 -4.92 -2.96 -4.34
C ALA A 2 -5.16 -1.49 -4.70
N ILE A 3 -6.44 -1.16 -4.95
CA ILE A 3 -6.94 0.21 -5.15
C ILE A 3 -8.05 0.54 -4.16
N ASN A 4 -8.66 -0.45 -3.51
CA ASN A 4 -9.70 -0.26 -2.51
C ASN A 4 -9.51 -1.26 -1.38
N LEU A 5 -9.09 -0.79 -0.21
CA LEU A 5 -8.77 -1.66 0.93
C LEU A 5 -10.01 -2.19 1.67
N PHE A 6 -11.21 -1.75 1.30
CA PHE A 6 -12.47 -2.18 1.91
C PHE A 6 -13.26 -3.17 1.05
N LYS A 7 -12.70 -3.60 -0.09
CA LYS A 7 -13.35 -4.55 -1.00
C LYS A 7 -12.53 -5.81 -1.19
N ILE A 8 -13.22 -6.94 -1.29
CA ILE A 8 -12.63 -8.20 -1.74
C ILE A 8 -12.40 -8.12 -3.25
N ASN A 9 -11.26 -8.64 -3.72
CA ASN A 9 -11.03 -8.80 -5.15
C ASN A 9 -12.03 -9.84 -5.69
N PRO A 10 -12.94 -9.47 -6.62
CA PRO A 10 -13.99 -10.37 -7.08
C PRO A 10 -13.46 -11.63 -7.77
N HIS A 11 -12.22 -11.62 -8.26
CA HIS A 11 -11.57 -12.81 -8.80
C HIS A 11 -11.31 -13.90 -7.75
N PHE A 12 -11.26 -13.54 -6.46
CA PHE A 12 -11.09 -14.48 -5.35
C PHE A 12 -12.41 -14.85 -4.66
N GLY A 13 -13.54 -14.29 -5.12
CA GLY A 13 -14.87 -14.52 -4.55
C GLY A 13 -15.40 -13.35 -3.72
N THR A 14 -16.25 -13.68 -2.76
CA THR A 14 -16.99 -12.75 -1.91
C THR A 14 -16.40 -12.66 -0.49
N LYS A 15 -16.91 -11.71 0.31
CA LYS A 15 -16.58 -11.63 1.74
C LYS A 15 -17.04 -12.89 2.48
N GLU A 16 -18.16 -13.46 2.06
CA GLU A 16 -18.75 -14.67 2.60
C GLU A 16 -17.86 -15.88 2.30
N ASP A 17 -17.29 -15.97 1.09
CA ASP A 17 -16.35 -17.04 0.72
C ASP A 17 -15.09 -17.01 1.59
N LEU A 18 -14.53 -15.83 1.85
CA LEU A 18 -13.38 -15.68 2.76
C LEU A 18 -13.71 -16.14 4.20
N LYS A 19 -14.91 -15.82 4.70
CA LYS A 19 -15.37 -16.28 6.02
C LYS A 19 -15.53 -17.80 6.05
N GLN A 20 -16.09 -18.39 5.00
CA GLN A 20 -16.27 -19.84 4.88
C GLN A 20 -14.93 -20.57 4.80
N LEU A 21 -13.95 -20.01 4.08
CA LEU A 21 -12.57 -20.51 4.04
C LEU A 21 -11.94 -20.50 5.45
N SER A 22 -12.00 -19.37 6.14
CA SER A 22 -11.47 -19.25 7.51
C SER A 22 -12.12 -20.25 8.45
N LYS A 23 -13.45 -20.38 8.43
CA LYS A 23 -14.17 -21.36 9.25
C LYS A 23 -13.72 -22.79 8.94
N SER A 24 -13.66 -23.15 7.67
CA SER A 24 -13.30 -24.50 7.24
C SER A 24 -11.89 -24.90 7.65
N LEU A 25 -10.94 -23.95 7.63
CA LEU A 25 -9.57 -24.18 8.13
C LEU A 25 -9.56 -24.39 9.65
N HIS A 26 -10.25 -23.53 10.41
CA HIS A 26 -10.31 -23.65 11.87
C HIS A 26 -11.03 -24.92 12.34
N ASP A 27 -12.10 -25.35 11.65
CA ASP A 27 -12.77 -26.63 11.93
C ASP A 27 -11.82 -27.84 11.78
N ARG A 28 -10.72 -27.68 11.04
CA ARG A 28 -9.67 -28.69 10.82
C ARG A 28 -8.43 -28.47 11.69
N GLY A 29 -8.47 -27.52 12.63
CA GLY A 29 -7.32 -27.18 13.47
C GLY A 29 -6.17 -26.49 12.72
N MET A 30 -6.43 -25.92 11.54
CA MET A 30 -5.43 -25.20 10.73
C MET A 30 -5.52 -23.68 10.94
N CYS A 31 -4.41 -22.96 10.72
CA CYS A 31 -4.38 -21.51 10.72
C CYS A 31 -4.54 -20.93 9.32
N LEU A 32 -5.14 -19.73 9.23
CA LEU A 32 -5.15 -18.91 8.03
C LEU A 32 -4.16 -17.75 8.20
N VAL A 33 -3.16 -17.66 7.32
CA VAL A 33 -2.23 -16.53 7.26
C VAL A 33 -2.63 -15.64 6.09
N LEU A 34 -2.76 -14.34 6.34
CA LEU A 34 -3.07 -13.35 5.32
C LEU A 34 -1.83 -12.54 4.98
N ASP A 35 -1.55 -12.44 3.68
CA ASP A 35 -0.53 -11.52 3.17
C ASP A 35 -1.16 -10.13 2.96
N ILE A 36 -0.53 -9.10 3.52
CA ILE A 36 -1.03 -7.72 3.51
C ILE A 36 0.09 -6.79 3.03
N VAL A 37 -0.21 -6.00 2.00
CA VAL A 37 0.67 -4.96 1.50
C VAL A 37 0.13 -3.59 1.90
N LEU A 38 0.80 -2.95 2.87
CA LEU A 38 0.50 -1.56 3.28
C LEU A 38 1.52 -0.54 2.72
N ASN A 39 2.60 -1.04 2.12
CA ASN A 39 3.72 -0.21 1.64
C ASN A 39 3.36 0.65 0.42
N HIS A 40 2.47 0.17 -0.46
CA HIS A 40 2.13 0.91 -1.68
C HIS A 40 0.72 0.59 -2.16
N MET A 41 0.17 1.53 -2.94
CA MET A 41 -1.03 1.34 -3.75
C MET A 41 -0.63 1.35 -5.23
N ARG A 42 -1.42 0.70 -6.10
CA ARG A 42 -1.13 0.71 -7.54
C ARG A 42 -1.12 2.14 -8.08
N SER A 43 -0.14 2.48 -8.91
CA SER A 43 -0.17 3.72 -9.69
C SER A 43 -1.29 3.66 -10.73
N LEU A 44 -2.16 4.68 -10.73
CA LEU A 44 -3.36 4.73 -11.55
C LEU A 44 -3.21 5.72 -12.70
N LYS A 45 -2.68 5.22 -13.81
CA LYS A 45 -2.79 5.90 -15.11
C LYS A 45 -4.08 5.43 -15.78
N VAL A 46 -5.04 6.34 -15.98
CA VAL A 46 -6.17 6.14 -16.88
C VAL A 46 -5.97 7.10 -18.06
N ASN A 47 -5.78 6.57 -19.26
CA ASN A 47 -5.49 7.36 -20.46
C ASN A 47 -4.30 8.33 -20.29
N GLY A 48 -3.28 7.91 -19.55
CA GLY A 48 -2.07 8.70 -19.31
C GLY A 48 -2.18 9.75 -18.21
N LYS A 49 -3.34 9.89 -17.54
CA LYS A 49 -3.56 10.82 -16.44
C LYS A 49 -3.67 10.12 -15.09
N LEU A 50 -3.21 10.79 -14.05
CA LEU A 50 -3.35 10.35 -12.67
C LEU A 50 -4.83 10.36 -12.23
N ASN A 51 -5.29 9.25 -11.62
CA ASN A 51 -6.63 9.15 -11.05
C ASN A 51 -6.62 8.71 -9.57
N LEU A 52 -6.24 9.63 -8.66
CA LEU A 52 -6.19 9.34 -7.22
C LEU A 52 -7.57 9.07 -6.61
N SER A 53 -8.64 9.67 -7.13
CA SER A 53 -9.99 9.58 -6.53
C SER A 53 -10.56 8.15 -6.50
N SER A 54 -9.98 7.24 -7.28
CA SER A 54 -10.34 5.82 -7.28
C SER A 54 -9.55 4.96 -6.29
N ILE A 55 -8.57 5.53 -5.59
CA ILE A 55 -7.83 4.86 -4.52
C ILE A 55 -8.54 5.10 -3.20
N VAL A 56 -9.04 4.05 -2.56
CA VAL A 56 -9.77 4.13 -1.30
C VAL A 56 -8.99 3.42 -0.18
N PRO A 57 -8.69 4.09 0.94
CA PRO A 57 -9.09 5.47 1.31
C PRO A 57 -8.08 6.56 0.87
N PHE A 58 -7.00 6.20 0.20
CA PHE A 58 -5.86 7.11 -0.04
C PHE A 58 -6.01 7.93 -1.32
N ASP A 59 -7.06 8.75 -1.37
CA ASP A 59 -7.49 9.48 -2.57
C ASP A 59 -6.86 10.87 -2.76
N LYS A 60 -5.96 11.28 -1.86
CA LYS A 60 -5.31 12.60 -1.89
C LYS A 60 -3.78 12.50 -1.83
N PRO A 61 -3.05 13.48 -2.42
CA PRO A 61 -1.59 13.50 -2.38
C PRO A 61 -0.97 13.50 -0.98
N GLU A 62 -1.67 14.04 0.03
CA GLU A 62 -1.15 14.15 1.40
C GLU A 62 -0.98 12.78 2.08
N TYR A 63 -1.63 11.74 1.56
CA TYR A 63 -1.46 10.37 2.05
C TYR A 63 -0.19 9.68 1.53
N TYR A 64 0.52 10.30 0.58
CA TYR A 64 1.70 9.73 -0.04
C TYR A 64 2.95 10.51 0.37
N HIS A 65 4.01 9.76 0.68
CA HIS A 65 5.33 10.36 0.82
C HIS A 65 5.77 10.98 -0.50
N GLN A 66 6.41 12.15 -0.43
CA GLN A 66 6.98 12.86 -1.59
C GLN A 66 8.52 12.84 -1.54
N ARG A 67 9.09 11.74 -1.03
CA ARG A 67 10.53 11.56 -0.83
C ARG A 67 11.26 11.56 -2.18
N GLY A 68 12.30 12.38 -2.30
CA GLY A 68 13.06 12.51 -3.55
C GLY A 68 12.31 13.22 -4.69
N ARG A 69 11.10 13.75 -4.44
CA ARG A 69 10.42 14.65 -5.39
C ARG A 69 11.24 15.92 -5.52
N ARG A 70 11.60 16.30 -6.74
CA ARG A 70 12.29 17.57 -6.96
C ARG A 70 11.34 18.76 -6.77
N PRO A 71 11.82 19.93 -6.33
CA PRO A 71 10.96 21.10 -6.12
C PRO A 71 10.20 21.55 -7.39
N ASP A 72 10.77 21.33 -8.57
CA ASP A 72 10.21 21.68 -9.88
C ASP A 72 9.25 20.63 -10.45
N GLN A 73 9.20 19.43 -9.87
CA GLN A 73 8.43 18.31 -10.39
C GLN A 73 6.99 18.35 -9.87
N SER A 74 5.98 18.13 -10.72
CA SER A 74 4.58 18.00 -10.26
C SER A 74 4.35 16.69 -9.49
N PHE A 75 3.29 16.60 -8.67
CA PHE A 75 2.97 15.35 -7.96
C PHE A 75 2.64 14.22 -8.95
N GLU A 76 1.98 14.53 -10.07
CA GLU A 76 1.70 13.57 -11.12
C GLU A 76 2.99 13.04 -11.76
N GLU A 77 3.92 13.92 -12.15
CA GLU A 77 5.24 13.54 -12.67
C GLU A 77 6.05 12.71 -11.68
N TYR A 78 5.93 13.00 -10.39
CA TYR A 78 6.58 12.23 -9.34
C TYR A 78 6.10 10.78 -9.31
N LEU A 79 4.79 10.56 -9.42
CA LEU A 79 4.20 9.22 -9.49
C LEU A 79 4.44 8.49 -10.82
N LEU A 80 4.76 9.20 -11.91
CA LEU A 80 5.05 8.60 -13.22
C LEU A 80 6.32 7.72 -13.18
N ASN A 81 7.28 8.02 -12.31
CA ASN A 81 8.55 7.32 -12.19
C ASN A 81 8.49 6.06 -11.30
N GLY A 82 7.30 5.70 -10.82
CA GLY A 82 7.06 4.57 -9.91
C GLY A 82 6.36 5.01 -8.63
N PRO A 83 5.67 4.10 -7.91
CA PRO A 83 5.09 4.44 -6.64
C PRO A 83 6.21 4.86 -5.67
N PRO A 84 6.04 5.94 -4.89
CA PRO A 84 7.02 6.32 -3.90
C PRO A 84 7.15 5.18 -2.89
N PRO A 85 8.36 4.65 -2.65
CA PRO A 85 8.51 3.59 -1.68
C PRO A 85 8.15 4.16 -0.30
N ALA A 86 7.29 3.45 0.46
CA ALA A 86 6.98 3.89 1.82
C ALA A 86 8.22 3.88 2.73
N PHE A 87 9.21 3.06 2.40
CA PHE A 87 10.51 2.97 3.06
C PHE A 87 11.64 3.51 2.17
N ASP A 88 12.45 4.42 2.70
CA ASP A 88 13.70 4.87 2.11
C ASP A 88 14.86 4.25 2.92
N GLY A 89 15.44 3.17 2.38
CA GLY A 89 16.52 2.46 3.05
C GLY A 89 17.78 3.29 3.30
N SER A 90 17.93 4.47 2.68
CA SER A 90 19.07 5.35 2.91
C SER A 90 18.88 6.27 4.12
N THR A 91 17.68 6.81 4.32
CA THR A 91 17.36 7.75 5.41
C THR A 91 16.70 7.05 6.59
N ASP A 92 15.71 6.20 6.35
CA ASP A 92 14.98 5.50 7.42
C ASP A 92 15.90 4.54 8.18
N SER A 93 16.83 3.85 7.50
CA SER A 93 17.79 2.97 8.17
C SER A 93 18.76 3.74 9.07
N LYS A 94 19.15 4.96 8.68
CA LYS A 94 20.00 5.82 9.52
C LYS A 94 19.24 6.31 10.74
N ASN A 95 17.99 6.72 10.56
CA ASN A 95 17.11 7.14 11.65
C ASN A 95 16.86 5.99 12.64
N LEU A 96 16.57 4.79 12.13
CA LEU A 96 16.42 3.57 12.93
C LEU A 96 17.71 3.26 13.71
N ALA A 97 18.87 3.31 13.06
CA ALA A 97 20.14 3.10 13.74
C ALA A 97 20.40 4.12 14.86
N THR A 98 19.98 5.38 14.67
CA THR A 98 20.06 6.42 15.71
C THR A 98 19.10 6.13 16.86
N LEU A 99 17.84 5.79 16.59
CA LEU A 99 16.85 5.44 17.63
C LEU A 99 17.30 4.25 18.48
N VAL A 100 17.82 3.20 17.83
CA VAL A 100 18.38 2.03 18.52
C VAL A 100 19.56 2.42 19.42
N LYS A 101 20.46 3.30 18.95
CA LYS A 101 21.57 3.83 19.78
C LYS A 101 21.08 4.67 20.96
N GLU A 102 19.96 5.36 20.79
CA GLU A 102 19.33 6.17 21.85
C GLU A 102 18.45 5.34 22.80
N GLY A 103 18.30 4.04 22.56
CA GLY A 103 17.45 3.15 23.37
C GLY A 103 15.95 3.47 23.26
N LYS A 104 15.53 4.06 22.15
CA LYS A 104 14.13 4.40 21.85
C LYS A 104 13.45 3.34 21.00
#